data_AF-A0A1Y1Y400-F1
#
_entry.id   AF-A0A1Y1Y400-F1
#
_cell.length_a   1.000
_cell.length_b   1.000
_cell.length_c   1.000
_cell.angle_alpha   90.00
_cell.angle_beta   90.00
_cell.angle_gamma   90.00
#
_symmetry.space_group_name_H-M   'P 1'
#
loop_
_entity.id
_entity.type
_entity.pdbx_description
1 polymer ?
#
loop_
_entity_poly.entity_id
_entity_poly.type
_entity_poly.pdbx_seq_one_letter_code
_entity_poly.pdbx_strand_id
1 'polypeptide(L)'
;MDARYIPESLDLSLESTNPDLFHSYLARVTKEVHGDIRRSGKYMFDYAPIHYPKPLPVFFRIITHPRLTFQDLDQMLEDISTAGERLFEEFEDDSASVQSR
;
A
#
# COMPACT_ATOMS: atom_id res chain seq x y z
N MET A 1 -23.97 1.56 -7.89
CA MET A 1 -22.60 1.85 -7.42
C MET A 1 -21.74 0.75 -7.98
N ASP A 2 -21.00 1.11 -9.02
CA ASP A 2 -20.28 0.17 -9.87
C ASP A 2 -19.08 -0.46 -9.16
N ALA A 3 -18.76 -1.68 -9.58
CA ALA A 3 -17.76 -2.52 -8.97
C ALA A 3 -16.34 -1.90 -9.03
N ARG A 4 -15.70 -1.83 -7.86
CA ARG A 4 -14.25 -1.95 -7.63
C ARG A 4 -13.36 -1.21 -8.65
N TYR A 5 -13.08 0.06 -8.39
CA TYR A 5 -11.94 0.76 -9.00
C TYR A 5 -10.65 0.07 -8.53
N ILE A 6 -10.08 -0.77 -9.39
CA ILE A 6 -8.69 -1.22 -9.30
C ILE A 6 -7.95 -0.35 -10.32
N PRO A 7 -6.94 0.44 -9.93
CA PRO A 7 -6.17 1.24 -10.87
C PRO A 7 -5.63 0.38 -12.02
N GLU A 8 -5.77 0.84 -13.27
CA GLU A 8 -5.29 0.11 -14.46
C GLU A 8 -3.78 -0.18 -14.44
N SER A 9 -3.02 0.56 -13.61
CA SER A 9 -1.58 0.39 -13.39
C SER A 9 -1.23 -0.79 -12.47
N LEU A 10 -2.21 -1.41 -11.79
CA LEU A 10 -1.95 -2.55 -10.92
C LEU A 10 -1.94 -3.83 -11.77
N ASP A 11 -0.75 -4.22 -12.24
CA ASP A 11 -0.57 -5.48 -12.95
C ASP A 11 -0.71 -6.68 -11.99
N LEU A 12 -1.96 -7.12 -11.81
CA LEU A 12 -2.29 -8.33 -11.06
C LEU A 12 -1.85 -9.62 -11.78
N SER A 13 -1.34 -9.54 -13.02
CA SER A 13 -0.82 -10.73 -13.71
C SER A 13 0.40 -11.32 -12.98
N LEU A 14 1.15 -10.49 -12.25
CA LEU A 14 2.27 -10.93 -11.41
C LEU A 14 1.81 -11.82 -10.26
N GLU A 15 0.62 -11.57 -9.70
CA GLU A 15 0.02 -12.44 -8.67
C GLU A 15 -0.26 -13.84 -9.23
N SER A 16 -0.69 -13.93 -10.49
CA SER A 16 -0.98 -15.21 -11.14
C SER A 16 0.26 -15.98 -11.62
N THR A 17 1.35 -15.27 -11.94
CA THR A 17 2.57 -15.86 -12.52
C THR A 17 3.64 -16.12 -11.47
N ASN A 18 3.77 -15.25 -10.48
CA ASN A 18 4.71 -15.39 -9.37
C ASN A 18 4.13 -14.79 -8.06
N PRO A 19 3.17 -15.49 -7.43
CA PRO A 19 2.44 -15.00 -6.26
C PRO A 19 3.36 -14.68 -5.08
N ASP A 20 4.43 -15.46 -4.87
CA ASP A 20 5.35 -15.25 -3.74
C ASP A 20 6.15 -13.96 -3.91
N LEU A 21 6.57 -13.65 -5.13
CA LEU A 21 7.28 -12.42 -5.44
C LEU A 21 6.34 -11.21 -5.32
N PHE A 22 5.12 -11.32 -5.87
CA PHE A 22 4.09 -10.29 -5.74
C PHE A 22 3.77 -9.99 -4.27
N HIS A 23 3.54 -11.03 -3.45
CA HIS A 23 3.29 -10.88 -2.01
C HIS A 23 4.47 -10.25 -1.27
N SER A 24 5.70 -10.59 -1.66
CA SER A 24 6.92 -10.02 -1.06
C SER A 24 7.07 -8.52 -1.38
N TYR A 25 6.82 -8.12 -2.62
CA TYR A 25 6.83 -6.70 -3.02
C TYR A 25 5.72 -5.94 -2.33
N LEU A 26 4.49 -6.46 -2.35
CA LEU A 26 3.36 -5.81 -1.71
C LEU A 26 3.60 -5.64 -0.20
N ALA A 27 4.15 -6.67 0.47
CA ALA A 27 4.53 -6.58 1.88
C ALA A 27 5.60 -5.51 2.15
N ARG A 28 6.57 -5.33 1.25
CA ARG A 28 7.58 -4.26 1.36
C ARG A 28 6.93 -2.89 1.23
N VAL A 29 6.14 -2.68 0.17
CA VAL A 29 5.44 -1.40 -0.08
C VAL A 29 4.54 -1.05 1.11
N THR A 30 3.72 -1.99 1.60
CA THR A 30 2.84 -1.75 2.75
C THR A 30 3.63 -1.30 3.99
N LYS A 31 4.80 -1.90 4.25
CA LYS A 31 5.65 -1.54 5.39
C LYS A 31 6.26 -0.14 5.25
N GLU A 32 6.72 0.22 4.06
CA GLU A 32 7.32 1.55 3.82
C GLU A 32 6.27 2.65 3.94
N VAL A 33 5.11 2.48 3.28
CA VAL A 33 3.97 3.41 3.40
C VAL A 33 3.54 3.54 4.87
N HIS A 34 3.42 2.41 5.59
CA HIS A 34 3.10 2.44 7.02
C HIS A 34 4.12 3.24 7.82
N GLY A 35 5.41 3.02 7.55
CA GLY A 35 6.50 3.72 8.20
C GLY A 35 6.41 5.23 7.99
N ASP A 36 6.14 5.67 6.78
CA ASP A 36 6.01 7.09 6.46
C ASP A 36 4.82 7.75 7.14
N ILE A 37 3.64 7.11 7.03
CA ILE A 37 2.43 7.58 7.68
C ILE A 37 2.61 7.64 9.21
N ARG A 38 3.26 6.63 9.80
CA ARG A 38 3.51 6.60 11.25
C ARG A 38 4.45 7.71 11.70
N ARG A 39 5.47 8.06 10.91
CA ARG A 39 6.39 9.17 11.20
C ARG A 39 5.69 10.53 11.21
N SER A 40 4.63 10.70 10.42
CA SER A 40 3.83 11.94 10.43
C SER A 40 3.12 12.18 11.78
N GLY A 41 2.87 11.13 12.58
CA GLY A 41 2.11 11.20 13.82
C GLY A 41 0.61 11.49 13.66
N LYS A 42 0.12 11.64 12.42
CA LYS A 42 -1.27 12.01 12.12
C LYS A 42 -2.25 10.85 12.33
N TYR A 43 -1.80 9.62 12.04
CA TYR A 43 -2.62 8.41 12.15
C TYR A 43 -1.86 7.28 12.85
N MET A 44 -2.61 6.39 13.47
CA MET A 44 -2.09 5.17 14.06
C MET A 44 -3.00 4.00 13.68
N PHE A 45 -2.55 3.20 12.73
CA PHE A 45 -3.16 1.93 12.33
C PHE A 45 -2.08 0.87 12.16
N ASP A 46 -2.48 -0.39 12.07
CA ASP A 46 -1.56 -1.51 11.86
C ASP A 46 -1.64 -2.02 10.42
N TYR A 47 -0.69 -2.88 10.05
CA TYR A 47 -0.84 -3.82 8.96
C TYR A 47 -0.65 -5.24 9.50
N ALA A 48 -1.29 -6.23 8.89
CA ALA A 48 -1.10 -7.62 9.28
C ALA A 48 -1.32 -8.57 8.10
N PRO A 49 -0.55 -9.66 8.00
CA PRO A 49 -0.94 -10.78 7.13
C PRO A 49 -2.13 -11.51 7.76
N ILE A 50 -3.13 -11.88 6.95
CA ILE A 50 -4.18 -12.83 7.36
C ILE A 50 -3.85 -14.20 6.77
N HIS A 51 -3.93 -15.23 7.60
CA HIS A 51 -3.75 -16.61 7.18
C HIS A 51 -5.10 -17.34 7.21
N TYR A 52 -5.90 -17.30 6.14
CA TYR A 52 -6.99 -18.28 5.94
C TYR A 52 -7.70 -18.19 4.58
N PRO A 53 -7.98 -19.31 3.87
CA PRO A 53 -7.29 -20.61 3.88
C PRO A 53 -5.92 -20.58 3.14
N LYS A 54 -5.63 -19.49 2.42
CA LYS A 54 -4.31 -19.15 1.87
C LYS A 54 -3.80 -17.87 2.55
N PRO A 55 -2.48 -17.66 2.67
CA PRO A 55 -1.96 -16.39 3.17
C PRO A 55 -2.40 -15.27 2.21
N LEU A 56 -3.12 -14.29 2.75
CA LEU A 56 -3.38 -13.05 2.03
C LEU A 56 -2.12 -12.19 2.06
N PRO A 57 -1.88 -11.38 1.02
CA PRO A 57 -0.87 -10.36 1.07
C PRO A 57 -1.06 -9.45 2.29
N VAL A 58 0.02 -8.79 2.72
CA VAL A 58 -0.07 -7.82 3.82
C VAL A 58 -0.97 -6.66 3.38
N PHE A 59 -1.88 -6.23 4.26
CA PHE A 59 -2.78 -5.10 4.01
C PHE A 59 -2.93 -4.25 5.28
N PHE A 60 -3.41 -3.02 5.13
CA PHE A 60 -3.69 -2.12 6.24
C PHE A 60 -4.96 -2.51 7.00
N ARG A 61 -4.86 -2.58 8.33
CA ARG A 61 -5.98 -2.80 9.22
C ARG A 61 -6.29 -1.51 9.98
N ILE A 62 -7.29 -0.79 9.47
CA ILE A 62 -7.75 0.49 10.04
C ILE A 62 -8.97 0.22 10.92
N ILE A 63 -8.86 0.61 12.19
CA ILE A 63 -9.98 0.61 13.15
C ILE A 63 -10.36 2.06 13.40
N THR A 64 -11.62 2.41 13.15
CA THR A 64 -12.10 3.80 13.20
C THR A 64 -12.76 4.12 14.54
N HIS A 65 -12.60 5.36 15.00
CA HIS A 65 -13.36 5.88 16.14
C HIS A 65 -14.71 6.43 15.62
N PRO A 66 -15.84 6.26 16.33
CA PRO A 66 -17.15 6.80 15.94
C PRO A 66 -17.25 8.33 15.79
N ARG A 67 -16.16 9.05 16.10
CA ARG A 67 -16.08 10.52 15.98
C ARG A 67 -15.43 10.96 14.68
N LEU A 68 -14.83 10.02 13.93
CA LEU A 68 -14.30 10.30 12.60
C LEU A 68 -15.46 10.59 11.66
N THR A 69 -15.27 11.62 10.84
CA THR A 69 -16.15 11.95 9.73
C THR A 69 -15.68 11.19 8.48
N PHE A 70 -16.53 11.15 7.45
CA PHE A 70 -16.12 10.62 6.16
C PHE A 70 -14.94 11.40 5.57
N GLN A 71 -14.91 12.72 5.74
CA GLN A 71 -13.81 13.56 5.29
C GLN A 71 -12.47 13.19 5.96
N ASP A 72 -12.49 12.83 7.24
CA ASP A 72 -11.26 12.37 7.93
C ASP A 72 -10.74 11.05 7.33
N LEU A 73 -11.65 10.17 6.91
CA LEU A 73 -11.29 8.90 6.25
C LEU A 73 -10.77 9.15 4.84
N ASP A 74 -11.44 10.01 4.07
CA ASP A 74 -11.00 10.38 2.71
C ASP A 74 -9.60 11.00 2.74
N GLN A 75 -9.34 11.90 3.69
CA GLN A 75 -8.01 12.49 3.87
C GLN A 75 -6.96 11.45 4.29
N MET A 76 -7.32 10.47 5.12
CA MET A 76 -6.42 9.38 5.48
C MET A 76 -6.04 8.53 4.26
N LEU A 77 -7.01 8.22 3.40
CA LEU A 77 -6.77 7.46 2.17
C LEU A 77 -5.92 8.25 1.18
N GLU A 78 -6.16 9.55 1.05
CA GLU A 78 -5.33 10.45 0.24
C GLU A 78 -3.87 10.45 0.73
N ASP A 79 -3.66 10.62 2.04
CA ASP A 79 -2.32 10.64 2.61
C ASP A 79 -1.58 9.30 2.40
N ILE A 80 -2.30 8.17 2.51
CA ILE A 80 -1.76 6.83 2.21
C ILE A 80 -1.39 6.73 0.72
N SER A 81 -2.23 7.23 -0.18
CA SER A 81 -1.96 7.24 -1.63
C SER A 81 -0.72 8.05 -1.96
N THR A 82 -0.63 9.28 -1.46
CA THR A 82 0.53 10.16 -1.66
C THR A 82 1.82 9.53 -1.10
N ALA A 83 1.76 8.85 0.04
CA ALA A 83 2.92 8.13 0.57
C ALA A 83 3.33 6.96 -0.34
N GLY A 84 2.37 6.27 -0.97
CA GLY A 84 2.64 5.24 -1.96
C GLY A 84 3.28 5.78 -3.25
N GLU A 85 2.80 6.93 -3.75
CA GLU A 85 3.33 7.59 -4.95
C GLU A 85 4.79 8.01 -4.78
N ARG A 86 5.16 8.61 -3.63
CA ARG A 86 6.55 9.00 -3.35
C ARG A 86 7.51 7.81 -3.39
N LEU A 87 7.09 6.66 -2.85
CA LEU A 87 7.90 5.44 -2.91
C LEU A 87 8.10 5.00 -4.36
N PHE A 88 7.07 5.12 -5.19
CA PHE A 88 7.16 4.74 -6.60
C PHE A 88 8.18 5.62 -7.36
N GLU A 89 8.15 6.93 -7.14
CA GLU A 89 9.14 7.87 -7.69
C GLU A 89 10.58 7.50 -7.26
N GLU A 90 10.79 7.14 -5.99
CA GLU A 90 12.11 6.70 -5.49
C GLU A 90 12.60 5.41 -6.15
N PHE A 91 11.70 4.45 -6.42
CA PHE A 91 12.05 3.20 -7.10
C PHE A 91 12.40 3.40 -8.58
N GLU A 92 11.74 4.33 -9.28
CA GLU A 92 12.06 4.64 -10.67
C GLU A 92 13.45 5.30 -10.79
N ASP A 93 13.77 6.25 -9.93
CA ASP A 93 15.08 6.93 -9.91
C ASP A 93 16.25 5.97 -9.61
N ASP A 94 16.06 5.03 -8.68
CA ASP A 94 17.05 3.99 -8.39
C ASP A 94 17.29 3.07 -9.60
N SER A 95 16.24 2.72 -10.35
CA SER A 95 16.38 1.87 -11.53
C SER A 95 17.04 2.59 -12.72
N ALA A 96 16.81 3.89 -12.89
CA ALA A 96 17.46 4.72 -13.90
C ALA A 96 18.95 4.98 -13.60
N SER A 97 19.31 5.11 -12.32
CA SER A 97 20.70 5.32 -11.88
C SER A 97 21.57 4.07 -12.02
N VAL A 98 20.98 2.87 -11.95
CA VAL A 98 21.66 1.57 -12.16
C VAL A 98 21.93 1.29 -13.65
N GLN A 99 21.09 1.77 -14.56
CA GLN A 99 21.31 1.62 -16.02
C GLN A 99 22.33 2.60 -16.61
N SER A 100 22.77 3.59 -15.83
CA SER A 100 23.74 4.62 -16.24
C SER A 100 25.18 4.34 -15.76
N ARG A 101 25.46 3.13 -15.28
CA ARG A 101 26.80 2.64 -14.88
C ARG A 101 27.20 1.42 -15.69
#